data_AF-A0A443QDQ9-F1
#
_entry.id   AF-A0A443QDQ9-F1
#
_cell.length_a   1.000
_cell.length_b   1.000
_cell.length_c   1.000
_cell.angle_alpha   90.00
_cell.angle_beta   90.00
_cell.angle_gamma   90.00
#
_symmetry.space_group_name_H-M   'P 1'
#
loop_
_entity.id
_entity.type
_entity.pdbx_description
1 polymer ?
#
loop_
_entity_poly.entity_id
_entity_poly.type
_entity_poly.pdbx_seq_one_letter_code
_entity_poly.pdbx_strand_id
1 'polypeptide(L)' 'YGEYGIQLSNTVLPNGSIDPWHALGLLNYTYANSKSIFINGTAHCADNYPSSQLDSKELIQARNEISAYIGYVLSL' A
#
# COMPACT_ATOMS: atom_id res chain seq x y z
N TYR A 1 -3.22 -7.41 14.95
CA TYR A 1 -4.01 -7.06 16.14
C TYR A 1 -5.48 -6.71 15.83
N GLY A 2 -6.14 -7.28 14.80
CA GLY A 2 -7.61 -7.25 14.60
C GLY A 2 -8.32 -5.91 14.34
N GLU A 3 -7.66 -4.80 14.66
CA GLU A 3 -8.02 -3.38 14.53
C GLU A 3 -9.16 -2.86 15.43
N TYR A 4 -8.77 -2.47 16.65
CA TYR A 4 -9.24 -1.26 17.33
C TYR A 4 -8.03 -0.74 18.12
N GLY A 5 -7.51 0.44 17.76
CA GLY A 5 -6.35 1.05 18.44
C GLY A 5 -4.97 0.49 18.04
N ILE A 6 -4.79 0.06 16.78
CA ILE A 6 -3.47 -0.38 16.33
C ILE A 6 -2.50 0.82 16.26
N GLN A 7 -1.34 0.68 16.89
CA GLN A 7 -0.27 1.67 16.80
C GLN A 7 0.68 1.26 15.67
N LEU A 8 0.79 2.11 14.66
CA LEU A 8 1.63 1.88 13.49
C LEU A 8 2.73 2.95 13.40
N SER A 9 3.92 2.51 13.00
CA SER A 9 5.05 3.38 12.72
C SER A 9 5.83 2.79 11.55
N ASN A 10 6.28 3.65 10.64
CA ASN A 10 7.06 3.34 9.46
C ASN A 10 6.49 2.17 8.62
N THR A 11 5.16 2.09 8.51
CA THR A 11 4.45 0.96 7.88
C THR A 11 3.64 1.42 6.67
N VAL A 12 3.71 0.65 5.56
CA VAL A 12 2.82 0.80 4.40
C VAL A 12 1.90 -0.40 4.31
N LEU A 13 0.62 -0.15 4.05
CA LEU A 13 -0.45 -1.14 3.97
C LEU A 13 -1.10 -1.09 2.57
N PRO A 14 -0.45 -1.67 1.54
CA PRO A 14 -1.00 -1.72 0.19
C PRO A 14 -2.10 -2.78 0.09
N ASN A 15 -3.20 -2.45 -0.59
CA ASN A 15 -4.28 -3.39 -0.89
C ASN A 15 -4.80 -3.18 -2.31
N GLY A 16 -5.05 -4.27 -3.05
CA GLY A 16 -5.62 -4.24 -4.39
C GLY A 16 -7.14 -4.40 -4.38
N SER A 17 -7.88 -3.67 -5.24
CA SER A 17 -9.36 -3.72 -5.22
C SER A 17 -9.97 -5.03 -5.71
N ILE A 18 -9.23 -5.85 -6.44
CA ILE A 18 -9.68 -7.17 -6.93
C ILE A 18 -9.30 -8.28 -5.93
N ASP A 19 -8.32 -8.03 -5.05
CA ASP A 19 -7.90 -8.99 -4.04
C ASP A 19 -9.00 -9.21 -3.00
N PRO A 20 -9.64 -10.38 -2.86
CA PRO A 20 -10.70 -10.56 -1.87
C PRO A 20 -10.30 -10.24 -0.43
N TRP A 21 -8.99 -10.28 -0.12
CA TRP A 21 -8.47 -9.96 1.20
C TRP A 21 -8.47 -8.47 1.54
N HIS A 22 -8.64 -7.57 0.56
CA HIS A 22 -8.70 -6.13 0.81
C HIS A 22 -9.82 -5.75 1.78
N ALA A 23 -10.90 -6.54 1.84
CA ALA A 23 -12.01 -6.35 2.78
C ALA A 23 -11.60 -6.47 4.26
N LEU A 24 -10.45 -7.10 4.55
CA LEU A 24 -9.88 -7.24 5.89
C LEU A 24 -8.77 -6.22 6.18
N GLY A 25 -8.42 -5.39 5.19
CA GLY A 25 -7.32 -4.43 5.25
C GLY A 25 -7.76 -3.04 5.70
N LEU A 26 -6.76 -2.20 5.99
CA LEU A 26 -6.96 -0.76 6.21
C LEU A 26 -6.85 -0.02 4.88
N LEU A 27 -8.00 0.38 4.33
CA LEU A 27 -8.08 0.93 2.98
C LEU A 27 -7.99 2.46 2.93
N ASN A 28 -8.35 3.14 4.02
CA ASN A 28 -8.40 4.60 4.06
C ASN A 28 -8.03 5.12 5.46
N TYR A 29 -6.77 5.03 5.83
CA TYR A 29 -6.27 5.54 7.10
C TYR A 29 -4.90 6.19 6.96
N THR A 30 -4.76 7.38 7.54
CA THR A 30 -3.49 8.11 7.62
C THR A 30 -3.06 8.16 9.08
N TYR A 31 -1.93 7.52 9.39
CA TYR A 31 -1.27 7.62 10.69
C TYR A 31 -0.04 8.53 10.53
N ALA A 32 0.41 9.17 11.62
CA ALA A 32 1.49 10.16 11.56
C ALA A 32 2.73 9.69 10.79
N ASN A 33 3.11 8.42 10.95
CA ASN A 33 4.20 7.78 10.21
C ASN A 33 3.75 6.43 9.63
N SER A 34 2.54 6.26 9.08
CA SER A 34 2.16 5.03 8.35
C SER A 34 1.05 5.31 7.35
N LYS A 35 0.98 4.51 6.29
CA LYS A 35 0.16 4.83 5.12
C LYS A 35 -0.59 3.62 4.55
N SER A 36 -1.91 3.75 4.36
CA SER A 36 -2.67 2.83 3.50
C SER A 36 -2.61 3.28 2.04
N ILE A 37 -2.44 2.33 1.12
CA ILE A 37 -2.48 2.59 -0.33
C ILE A 37 -3.46 1.61 -0.96
N PHE A 38 -4.59 2.11 -1.45
CA PHE A 38 -5.58 1.29 -2.14
C PHE A 38 -5.39 1.40 -3.65
N ILE A 39 -5.09 0.28 -4.29
CA ILE A 39 -4.71 0.19 -5.70
C ILE A 39 -5.87 -0.40 -6.48
N ASN A 40 -6.53 0.43 -7.26
CA ASN A 40 -7.66 -0.06 -8.04
C ASN A 40 -7.18 -0.93 -9.23
N GLY A 41 -7.96 -1.97 -9.54
CA GLY A 41 -7.68 -2.86 -10.67
C GLY A 41 -6.58 -3.90 -10.44
N THR A 42 -6.06 -4.05 -9.21
CA THR A 42 -5.01 -5.03 -8.91
C THR A 42 -5.46 -6.15 -7.98
N ALA A 43 -4.87 -7.32 -8.16
CA ALA A 43 -5.05 -8.49 -7.31
C ALA A 43 -4.02 -8.55 -6.18
N HIS A 44 -4.00 -9.66 -5.46
CA HIS A 44 -3.21 -9.86 -4.25
C HIS A 44 -1.73 -9.52 -4.46
N CYS A 45 -1.22 -8.58 -3.65
CA CYS A 45 0.19 -8.18 -3.59
C CYS A 45 0.80 -7.76 -4.94
N ALA A 46 0.01 -7.20 -5.86
CA ALA A 46 0.48 -6.83 -7.20
C ALA A 46 1.66 -5.85 -7.19
N ASP A 47 1.71 -4.98 -6.19
CA ASP A 47 2.79 -4.02 -5.92
C ASP A 47 4.17 -4.68 -5.76
N ASN A 48 4.23 -5.92 -5.27
CA ASN A 48 5.47 -6.64 -4.98
C ASN A 48 6.06 -7.39 -6.18
N TYR A 49 5.32 -7.51 -7.28
CA TYR A 49 5.87 -8.12 -8.51
C TYR A 49 6.82 -7.16 -9.24
N PRO A 50 7.76 -7.69 -10.05
CA PRO A 50 8.57 -6.87 -10.94
C PRO A 50 7.72 -5.99 -11.85
N SER A 51 8.28 -4.86 -12.27
CA SER A 51 7.60 -3.97 -13.21
C SER A 51 7.39 -4.64 -14.56
N SER A 52 6.24 -4.33 -15.17
CA SER A 52 5.84 -4.78 -16.48
C SER A 52 5.38 -3.59 -17.32
N GLN A 53 5.58 -3.65 -18.63
CA GLN A 53 5.05 -2.65 -19.56
C GLN A 53 3.51 -2.63 -19.61
N LEU A 54 2.88 -3.70 -19.11
CA LEU A 54 1.42 -3.83 -19.03
C LEU A 54 0.84 -3.36 -17.70
N ASP A 55 1.67 -2.86 -16.77
CA ASP A 55 1.19 -2.39 -15.48
C ASP A 55 0.22 -1.21 -15.66
N SER A 56 -0.86 -1.23 -14.88
CA SER A 56 -1.80 -0.12 -14.87
C SER A 56 -1.13 1.15 -14.33
N LYS A 57 -1.67 2.31 -14.73
CA LYS A 57 -1.20 3.60 -14.19
C LYS A 57 -1.31 3.66 -12.67
N GLU A 58 -2.37 3.07 -12.11
CA GLU A 58 -2.62 3.01 -10.66
C GLU A 58 -1.55 2.15 -9.94
N LEU A 59 -1.17 1.00 -10.51
CA LEU A 59 -0.10 0.17 -9.95
C LEU A 59 1.27 0.87 -9.99
N ILE A 60 1.59 1.55 -11.10
CA ILE A 60 2.83 2.33 -11.22
C ILE A 60 2.86 3.45 -10.19
N GLN A 61 1.76 4.20 -10.05
CA GLN A 61 1.65 5.28 -9.08
C GLN A 61 1.81 4.76 -7.64
N ALA A 62 1.15 3.64 -7.30
CA ALA A 62 1.28 3.02 -5.99
C ALA A 62 2.72 2.63 -5.66
N ARG A 63 3.45 2.00 -6.59
CA ARG A 63 4.87 1.64 -6.39
C ARG A 63 5.76 2.87 -6.21
N ASN A 64 5.50 3.96 -6.93
CA ASN A 64 6.23 5.22 -6.75
C ASN A 64 5.95 5.82 -5.37
N GLU A 65 4.71 5.78 -4.91
CA GLU A 65 4.30 6.27 -3.59
C GLU A 65 4.92 5.45 -2.46
N ILE A 66 4.94 4.12 -2.58
CA ILE A 66 5.64 3.20 -1.67
C ILE A 66 7.13 3.54 -1.63
N SER A 67 7.77 3.69 -2.79
CA SER A 67 9.21 3.98 -2.89
C SER A 67 9.57 5.33 -2.28
N ALA A 68 8.78 6.36 -2.54
CA ALA A 68 8.97 7.69 -1.95
C ALA A 68 8.83 7.64 -0.42
N TYR A 69 7.85 6.89 0.09
CA TYR A 69 7.65 6.72 1.52
C TYR A 69 8.81 5.98 2.18
N ILE A 70 9.32 4.90 1.56
CA ILE A 70 10.52 4.20 2.03
C ILE A 70 11.72 5.16 2.07
N GLY A 71 11.91 5.98 1.02
CA GLY A 71 12.96 7.00 0.98
C GLY A 71 12.84 8.02 2.11
N TYR A 72 11.62 8.48 2.42
CA TYR A 72 11.36 9.35 3.56
C TYR A 72 11.74 8.67 4.88
N VAL A 73 11.28 7.43 5.13
CA VAL A 73 11.59 6.69 6.35
C VAL A 73 13.09 6.48 6.53
N LEU A 74 13.83 6.21 5.45
CA LEU A 74 15.29 6.03 5.50
C LEU A 74 16.07 7.34 5.71
N SER A 75 15.41 8.49 5.59
CA SER A 75 16.02 9.82 5.80
C SER A 75 15.78 10.40 7.20
N LEU A 76 14.95 9.73 8.02
CA LEU A 76 14.73 10.03 9.43
C LEU A 76 15.90 9.54 10.30
#